data_AF-A0A6B1G7E1-F1
#
_entry.id   AF-A0A6B1G7E1-F1
#
_cell.length_a   1.000
_cell.length_b   1.000
_cell.length_c   1.000
_cell.angle_alpha   90.00
_cell.angle_beta   90.00
_cell.angle_gamma   90.00
#
_symmetry.space_group_name_H-M   'P 1'
#
loop_
_entity.id
_entity.type
_entity.pdbx_description
1 polymer ?
#
loop_
_entity_poly.entity_id
_entity_poly.type
_entity_poly.pdbx_seq_one_letter_code
_entity_poly.pdbx_strand_id
1 'polypeptide(L)'
;LDMEGKDGIISISIVHCFPWGDVPTCGAQALAITDGDPDQAARVAEEIGRRFHGMRRELDQTPYSIDEALEQALADPTGPVVIADRADNAGGGAPSDSTFMLKAMLDRGIDNAGIATMWDPIAVQVAMSGGVGANLDIRLGGKMGPMSGDPLDLNVKVTAIAEDMYQEWPQQQGDPMRIPCGDSVCLNCNGIDIIVSSKRGQPMSPDVFTNLGVNVKNKHILVVKSSQHFYAGFAPIASQIIYMAAPGAVAPRYTEIPFKRVDLHKYPWVEDPFA
;
A
#
# COMPACT_ATOMS: atom_id res chain seq x y z
N LEU A 1 27.52 4.24 -3.53
CA LEU A 1 27.19 5.48 -4.25
C LEU A 1 28.34 6.47 -4.19
N ASP A 2 29.08 6.59 -3.08
CA ASP A 2 30.26 7.50 -2.97
C ASP A 2 31.41 7.27 -3.98
N MET A 3 31.36 6.20 -4.77
CA MET A 3 32.30 5.89 -5.86
C MET A 3 31.93 6.60 -7.17
N GLU A 4 30.68 7.05 -7.32
CA GLU A 4 30.18 7.70 -8.53
C GLU A 4 30.90 9.03 -8.78
N GLY A 5 31.31 9.25 -10.03
CA GLY A 5 32.12 10.40 -10.46
C GLY A 5 33.60 10.31 -10.10
N LYS A 6 34.10 9.17 -9.61
CA LYS A 6 35.50 8.97 -9.23
C LYS A 6 36.15 7.84 -10.04
N ASP A 7 37.44 7.97 -10.28
CA ASP A 7 38.28 6.91 -10.87
C ASP A 7 37.72 6.28 -12.16
N GLY A 8 37.08 7.08 -13.02
CA GLY A 8 36.47 6.61 -14.27
C GLY A 8 35.07 6.00 -14.13
N ILE A 9 34.50 5.95 -12.93
CA ILE A 9 33.12 5.50 -12.68
C ILE A 9 32.17 6.66 -12.95
N ILE A 10 31.35 6.52 -13.99
CA ILE A 10 30.37 7.53 -14.42
C ILE A 10 29.11 7.44 -13.57
N SER A 11 28.56 6.24 -13.38
CA SER A 11 27.34 6.04 -12.60
C SER A 11 27.22 4.65 -12.01
N ILE A 12 26.53 4.55 -10.87
CA ILE A 12 26.19 3.29 -10.21
C ILE A 12 24.71 3.32 -9.87
N SER A 13 24.00 2.24 -10.17
CA SER A 13 22.58 2.09 -9.83
C SER A 13 22.31 0.72 -9.21
N ILE A 14 21.44 0.70 -8.21
CA ILE A 14 20.77 -0.52 -7.75
C ILE A 14 19.36 -0.46 -8.31
N VAL A 15 19.04 -1.38 -9.22
CA VAL A 15 17.72 -1.49 -9.83
C VAL A 15 16.93 -2.52 -9.04
N HIS A 16 15.96 -2.05 -8.26
CA HIS A 16 14.99 -2.92 -7.62
C HIS A 16 14.00 -3.44 -8.67
N CYS A 17 13.72 -4.74 -8.67
CA CYS A 17 12.66 -5.29 -9.50
C CYS A 17 11.27 -4.88 -9.00
N PHE A 18 10.26 -5.19 -9.82
CA PHE A 18 8.88 -5.31 -9.37
C PHE A 18 8.67 -6.73 -8.85
N PRO A 19 8.63 -6.96 -7.52
CA PRO A 19 8.74 -8.31 -6.95
C PRO A 19 7.52 -9.18 -7.21
N TRP A 20 6.40 -8.61 -7.64
CA TRP A 20 5.19 -9.35 -8.03
C TRP A 20 5.14 -9.71 -9.53
N GLY A 21 6.17 -9.35 -10.30
CA GLY A 21 6.26 -9.67 -11.72
C GLY A 21 6.74 -11.10 -11.97
N ASP A 22 5.92 -11.91 -12.65
CA ASP A 22 6.29 -13.28 -13.05
C ASP A 22 7.13 -13.28 -14.35
N VAL A 23 8.36 -12.78 -14.24
CA VAL A 23 9.32 -12.70 -15.35
C VAL A 23 10.65 -13.35 -15.00
N PRO A 24 11.39 -13.93 -15.98
CA PRO A 24 12.65 -14.64 -15.71
C PRO A 24 13.69 -13.79 -14.98
N THR A 25 13.73 -12.49 -15.27
CA THR A 25 14.69 -11.53 -14.71
C THR A 25 14.21 -10.85 -13.44
N CYS A 26 13.13 -11.32 -12.80
CA CYS A 26 12.65 -10.75 -11.55
C CYS A 26 13.73 -10.89 -10.47
N GLY A 27 14.23 -9.77 -9.95
CA GLY A 27 15.30 -9.72 -8.95
C GLY A 27 16.01 -8.39 -8.97
N ALA A 28 16.74 -8.06 -7.89
CA ALA A 28 17.53 -6.85 -7.87
C ALA A 28 18.79 -6.99 -8.74
N GLN A 29 19.21 -5.91 -9.39
CA GLN A 29 20.42 -5.86 -10.21
C GLN A 29 21.27 -4.65 -9.84
N ALA A 30 22.59 -4.82 -9.87
CA ALA A 30 23.53 -3.70 -9.80
C ALA A 30 24.00 -3.37 -11.22
N LEU A 31 24.02 -2.08 -11.55
CA LEU A 31 24.50 -1.54 -12.82
C LEU A 31 25.62 -0.54 -12.54
N ALA A 32 26.75 -0.69 -13.22
CA ALA A 32 27.85 0.26 -13.18
C ALA A 32 28.18 0.70 -14.61
N ILE A 33 28.45 2.00 -14.76
CA ILE A 33 28.84 2.63 -16.02
C ILE A 33 30.20 3.28 -15.80
N THR A 34 31.16 2.97 -16.66
CA THR A 34 32.55 3.47 -16.60
C THR A 34 32.94 4.10 -17.93
N ASP A 35 33.99 4.93 -17.90
CA ASP A 35 34.58 5.54 -19.09
C ASP A 35 35.56 4.57 -19.77
N GLY A 36 35.06 3.79 -20.72
CA GLY A 36 35.89 2.94 -21.57
C GLY A 36 36.53 1.70 -20.91
N ASP A 37 36.19 1.39 -19.64
CA ASP A 37 36.72 0.23 -18.90
C ASP A 37 35.61 -0.76 -18.48
N PRO A 38 35.27 -1.74 -19.34
CA PRO A 38 34.24 -2.73 -19.03
C PRO A 38 34.61 -3.67 -17.88
N ASP A 39 35.90 -3.91 -17.64
CA ASP A 39 36.33 -4.79 -16.54
C ASP A 39 36.15 -4.10 -15.19
N GLN A 40 36.40 -2.78 -15.12
CA GLN A 40 36.05 -1.98 -13.95
C GLN A 40 34.54 -1.97 -13.71
N ALA A 41 33.73 -1.80 -14.76
CA ALA A 41 32.27 -1.82 -14.62
C ALA A 41 31.79 -3.16 -14.03
N ALA A 42 32.31 -4.29 -14.54
CA ALA A 42 31.97 -5.61 -14.02
C ALA A 42 32.35 -5.78 -12.54
N ARG A 43 33.58 -5.39 -12.16
CA ARG A 43 34.04 -5.46 -10.76
C ARG A 43 33.18 -4.61 -9.82
N VAL A 44 32.88 -3.36 -10.20
CA VAL A 44 32.07 -2.45 -9.39
C VAL A 44 30.64 -2.96 -9.25
N ALA A 45 30.03 -3.43 -10.34
CA ALA A 45 28.68 -4.00 -10.29
C ALA A 45 28.62 -5.24 -9.38
N GLU A 46 29.61 -6.13 -9.45
CA GLU A 46 29.69 -7.30 -8.57
C GLU A 46 29.88 -6.89 -7.10
N GLU A 47 30.77 -5.95 -6.80
CA GLU A 47 31.00 -5.45 -5.44
C GLU A 47 29.70 -4.89 -4.82
N ILE A 48 29.01 -4.02 -5.56
CA ILE A 48 27.75 -3.42 -5.12
C ILE A 48 26.65 -4.48 -4.97
N GLY A 49 26.55 -5.41 -5.93
CA GLY A 49 25.59 -6.52 -5.88
C GLY A 49 25.80 -7.42 -4.67
N ARG A 50 27.04 -7.80 -4.37
CA ARG A 50 27.39 -8.62 -3.19
C ARG A 50 27.10 -7.88 -1.89
N ARG A 51 27.40 -6.58 -1.82
CA ARG A 51 27.07 -5.76 -0.65
C ARG A 51 25.56 -5.69 -0.42
N PHE A 52 24.79 -5.43 -1.47
CA PHE A 52 23.32 -5.40 -1.39
C PHE A 52 22.75 -6.75 -0.95
N HIS A 53 23.25 -7.85 -1.51
CA HIS A 53 22.87 -9.20 -1.08
C HIS A 53 23.26 -9.50 0.38
N GLY A 54 24.40 -9.00 0.85
CA GLY A 54 24.83 -9.12 2.25
C GLY A 54 23.83 -8.50 3.23
N MET A 55 23.12 -7.45 2.83
CA MET A 55 22.12 -6.74 3.64
C MET A 55 20.74 -7.42 3.65
N ARG A 56 20.53 -8.51 2.91
CA ARG A 56 19.19 -9.10 2.65
C ARG A 56 18.35 -9.37 3.90
N ARG A 57 18.99 -9.75 5.02
CA ARG A 57 18.31 -10.02 6.31
C ARG A 57 17.94 -8.75 7.05
N GLU A 58 18.74 -7.70 6.93
CA GLU A 58 18.46 -6.39 7.53
C GLU A 58 17.32 -5.66 6.81
N LEU A 59 17.14 -5.98 5.52
CA LEU A 59 16.10 -5.41 4.67
C LEU A 59 14.77 -6.18 4.72
N ASP A 60 14.73 -7.33 5.39
CA ASP A 60 13.50 -8.10 5.55
C ASP A 60 12.57 -7.43 6.57
N GLN A 61 11.40 -7.02 6.09
CA GLN A 61 10.36 -6.40 6.90
C GLN A 61 9.13 -7.30 6.85
N THR A 62 9.07 -8.24 7.77
CA THR A 62 7.87 -9.07 7.97
C THR A 62 6.74 -8.18 8.49
N PRO A 63 5.65 -8.01 7.72
CA PRO A 63 4.51 -7.21 8.16
C PRO A 63 3.68 -7.99 9.19
N TYR A 64 2.97 -7.25 10.05
CA TYR A 64 2.01 -7.82 10.98
C TYR A 64 0.83 -8.46 10.25
N SER A 65 0.23 -9.48 10.86
CA SER A 65 -1.10 -9.97 10.50
C SER A 65 -2.18 -8.94 10.83
N ILE A 66 -3.40 -9.16 10.31
CA ILE A 66 -4.58 -8.34 10.65
C ILE A 66 -4.79 -8.31 12.17
N ASP A 67 -4.72 -9.47 12.81
CA ASP A 67 -5.01 -9.60 14.24
C ASP A 67 -3.99 -8.86 15.10
N GLU A 68 -2.69 -9.05 14.83
CA GLU A 68 -1.60 -8.36 15.53
C GLU A 68 -1.67 -6.84 15.34
N ALA A 69 -1.96 -6.39 14.10
CA ALA A 69 -2.05 -4.96 13.81
C ALA A 69 -3.22 -4.29 14.55
N LEU A 70 -4.38 -4.95 14.59
CA LEU A 70 -5.53 -4.45 15.33
C LEU A 70 -5.34 -4.50 16.84
N GLU A 71 -4.72 -5.55 17.38
CA GLU A 71 -4.38 -5.64 18.81
C GLU A 71 -3.43 -4.51 19.23
N GLN A 72 -2.39 -4.28 18.45
CA GLN A 72 -1.43 -3.22 18.72
C GLN A 72 -2.08 -1.83 18.60
N ALA A 73 -2.94 -1.62 17.60
CA ALA A 73 -3.64 -0.34 17.44
C ALA A 73 -4.59 -0.05 18.61
N LEU A 74 -5.35 -1.04 19.06
CA LEU A 74 -6.29 -0.90 20.19
C LEU A 74 -5.58 -0.71 21.54
N ALA A 75 -4.31 -1.11 21.64
CA ALA A 75 -3.51 -0.92 22.84
C ALA A 75 -2.96 0.51 23.00
N ASP A 76 -2.93 1.32 21.93
CA ASP A 76 -2.46 2.72 21.96
C ASP A 76 -3.63 3.68 22.27
N PRO A 77 -3.70 4.29 23.47
CA PRO A 77 -4.82 5.14 23.84
C PRO A 77 -4.83 6.52 23.17
N THR A 78 -3.79 6.90 22.42
CA THR A 78 -3.61 8.27 21.92
C THR A 78 -4.32 8.52 20.59
N GLY A 79 -4.06 7.68 19.58
CA GLY A 79 -4.65 7.78 18.24
C GLY A 79 -4.36 9.08 17.46
N PRO A 80 -4.62 9.12 16.15
CA PRO A 80 -4.94 7.98 15.31
C PRO A 80 -3.73 7.07 15.07
N VAL A 81 -3.92 5.76 15.25
CA VAL A 81 -2.98 4.75 14.75
C VAL A 81 -3.25 4.53 13.27
N VAL A 82 -2.21 4.62 12.45
CA VAL A 82 -2.31 4.40 11.00
C VAL A 82 -1.84 2.98 10.68
N ILE A 83 -2.73 2.17 10.15
CA ILE A 83 -2.46 0.79 9.74
C ILE A 83 -2.36 0.74 8.22
N ALA A 84 -1.21 0.37 7.70
CA ALA A 84 -0.96 0.26 6.26
C ALA A 84 -1.11 -1.18 5.78
N ASP A 85 -2.18 -1.46 5.03
CA ASP A 85 -2.37 -2.74 4.34
C ASP A 85 -1.55 -2.78 3.06
N ARG A 86 -0.40 -3.44 3.13
CA ARG A 86 0.53 -3.54 2.00
C ARG A 86 0.05 -4.51 0.93
N ALA A 87 -0.81 -5.47 1.29
CA ALA A 87 -1.18 -6.57 0.41
C ALA A 87 -2.23 -6.19 -0.64
N ASP A 88 -2.97 -5.11 -0.40
CA ASP A 88 -3.98 -4.58 -1.33
C ASP A 88 -3.67 -3.14 -1.79
N ASN A 89 -2.42 -2.91 -2.16
CA ASN A 89 -1.94 -1.62 -2.63
C ASN A 89 -2.03 -1.45 -4.17
N ALA A 90 -2.84 -0.51 -4.65
CA ALA A 90 -2.95 -0.19 -6.08
C ALA A 90 -1.63 0.23 -6.75
N GLY A 91 -0.73 0.91 -6.03
CA GLY A 91 0.59 1.25 -6.57
C GLY A 91 1.48 0.04 -6.80
N GLY A 92 1.20 -1.07 -6.11
CA GLY A 92 1.81 -2.38 -6.33
C GLY A 92 1.06 -3.24 -7.35
N GLY A 93 0.01 -2.70 -8.00
CA GLY A 93 -0.81 -3.43 -8.97
C GLY A 93 -2.03 -4.13 -8.39
N ALA A 94 -2.30 -4.01 -7.09
CA ALA A 94 -3.51 -4.57 -6.49
C ALA A 94 -4.78 -3.87 -7.01
N PRO A 95 -5.94 -4.52 -6.93
CA PRO A 95 -7.24 -3.88 -7.10
C PRO A 95 -7.55 -2.71 -6.16
N SER A 96 -7.09 -2.76 -4.90
CA SER A 96 -7.55 -1.89 -3.81
C SER A 96 -9.03 -2.07 -3.44
N ASP A 97 -9.62 -3.25 -3.68
CA ASP A 97 -11.01 -3.58 -3.33
C ASP A 97 -11.11 -4.64 -2.21
N SER A 98 -10.01 -4.97 -1.53
CA SER A 98 -9.95 -6.01 -0.51
C SER A 98 -10.78 -5.69 0.72
N THR A 99 -11.55 -6.69 1.16
CA THR A 99 -12.51 -6.59 2.26
C THR A 99 -12.00 -7.19 3.58
N PHE A 100 -10.89 -7.94 3.59
CA PHE A 100 -10.46 -8.70 4.77
C PHE A 100 -10.29 -7.83 6.03
N MET A 101 -9.62 -6.69 5.92
CA MET A 101 -9.42 -5.77 7.04
C MET A 101 -10.73 -5.14 7.50
N LEU A 102 -11.57 -4.67 6.56
CA LEU A 102 -12.88 -4.09 6.90
C LEU A 102 -13.78 -5.13 7.60
N LYS A 103 -13.79 -6.37 7.09
CA LYS A 103 -14.52 -7.47 7.71
C LYS A 103 -14.04 -7.72 9.14
N ALA A 104 -12.72 -7.81 9.35
CA ALA A 104 -12.15 -8.03 10.68
C ALA A 104 -12.49 -6.90 11.67
N MET A 105 -12.45 -5.64 11.21
CA MET A 105 -12.87 -4.50 12.02
C MET A 105 -14.35 -4.59 12.43
N LEU A 106 -15.23 -4.91 11.48
CA LEU A 106 -16.67 -5.06 11.73
C LEU A 106 -16.97 -6.24 12.66
N ASP A 107 -16.36 -7.41 12.43
CA ASP A 107 -16.54 -8.61 13.27
C ASP A 107 -16.12 -8.36 14.73
N ARG A 108 -15.08 -7.53 14.94
CA ARG A 108 -14.59 -7.14 16.27
C ARG A 108 -15.38 -5.99 16.89
N GLY A 109 -16.33 -5.41 16.17
CA GLY A 109 -17.10 -4.24 16.63
C GLY A 109 -16.24 -2.99 16.80
N ILE A 110 -15.17 -2.86 16.00
CA ILE A 110 -14.33 -1.65 16.01
C ILE A 110 -15.16 -0.49 15.48
N ASP A 111 -15.21 0.60 16.25
CA ASP A 111 -15.80 1.87 15.88
C ASP A 111 -14.73 2.98 15.86
N ASN A 112 -15.17 4.23 15.71
CA ASN A 112 -14.31 5.41 15.65
C ASN A 112 -13.06 5.25 14.75
N ALA A 113 -13.26 4.60 13.61
CA ALA A 113 -12.20 4.28 12.68
C ALA A 113 -12.49 4.83 11.29
N GLY A 114 -11.48 4.80 10.42
CA GLY A 114 -11.61 5.04 9.00
C GLY A 114 -10.82 4.02 8.20
N ILE A 115 -11.28 3.68 6.99
CA ILE A 115 -10.54 2.88 6.02
C ILE A 115 -10.57 3.55 4.65
N ALA A 116 -9.40 3.67 4.03
CA ALA A 116 -9.26 4.25 2.70
C ALA A 116 -8.21 3.50 1.85
N THR A 117 -8.26 3.54 0.53
CA THR A 117 -9.45 3.81 -0.27
C THR A 117 -9.87 2.48 -0.87
N MET A 118 -11.16 2.16 -0.76
CA MET A 118 -11.72 0.99 -1.43
C MET A 118 -12.13 1.37 -2.85
N TRP A 119 -11.57 0.68 -3.84
CA TRP A 119 -11.96 0.88 -5.23
C TRP A 119 -13.24 0.08 -5.52
N ASP A 120 -14.35 0.79 -5.71
CA ASP A 120 -15.63 0.17 -6.05
C ASP A 120 -16.52 1.18 -6.80
N PRO A 121 -16.34 1.34 -8.12
CA PRO A 121 -17.07 2.32 -8.90
C PRO A 121 -18.58 2.08 -8.91
N ILE A 122 -19.04 0.85 -8.69
CA ILE A 122 -20.47 0.53 -8.63
C ILE A 122 -21.06 1.02 -7.30
N ALA A 123 -20.37 0.79 -6.17
CA ALA A 123 -20.82 1.31 -4.88
C ALA A 123 -20.84 2.84 -4.85
N VAL A 124 -19.85 3.50 -5.50
CA VAL A 124 -19.85 4.96 -5.69
C VAL A 124 -21.11 5.43 -6.41
N GLN A 125 -21.43 4.85 -7.57
CA GLN A 125 -22.62 5.23 -8.35
C GLN A 125 -23.92 5.05 -7.57
N VAL A 126 -24.07 3.96 -6.82
CA VAL A 126 -25.23 3.69 -5.97
C VAL A 126 -25.34 4.74 -4.86
N ALA A 127 -24.24 5.03 -4.17
CA ALA A 127 -24.21 6.03 -3.11
C ALA A 127 -24.50 7.45 -3.61
N MET A 128 -23.95 7.82 -4.77
CA MET A 128 -24.23 9.10 -5.43
C MET A 128 -25.70 9.23 -5.82
N SER A 129 -26.30 8.16 -6.36
CA SER A 129 -27.73 8.14 -6.71
C SER A 129 -28.63 8.25 -5.48
N GLY A 130 -28.23 7.67 -4.36
CA GLY A 130 -28.95 7.80 -3.08
C GLY A 130 -28.82 9.18 -2.44
N GLY A 131 -27.66 9.83 -2.61
CA GLY A 131 -27.37 11.15 -2.05
C GLY A 131 -26.91 11.12 -0.59
N VAL A 132 -26.35 12.23 -0.13
CA VAL A 132 -25.91 12.39 1.27
C VAL A 132 -27.09 12.24 2.22
N GLY A 133 -26.91 11.44 3.26
CA GLY A 133 -27.92 11.14 4.28
C GLY A 133 -28.73 9.87 4.01
N ALA A 134 -28.64 9.28 2.82
CA ALA A 134 -29.31 8.03 2.51
C ALA A 134 -28.76 6.86 3.34
N ASN A 135 -29.66 5.95 3.75
CA ASN A 135 -29.28 4.64 4.27
C ASN A 135 -29.48 3.61 3.15
N LEU A 136 -28.46 2.83 2.87
CA LEU A 136 -28.42 1.91 1.74
C LEU A 136 -27.93 0.54 2.20
N ASP A 137 -28.55 -0.52 1.70
CA ASP A 137 -27.97 -1.85 1.73
C ASP A 137 -27.11 -2.01 0.48
N ILE A 138 -25.79 -2.15 0.65
CA ILE A 138 -24.83 -2.20 -0.44
C ILE A 138 -23.95 -3.43 -0.38
N ARG A 139 -23.47 -3.87 -1.55
CA ARG A 139 -22.43 -4.90 -1.67
C ARG A 139 -21.10 -4.26 -2.05
N LEU A 140 -20.16 -4.21 -1.11
CA LEU A 140 -18.92 -3.45 -1.18
C LEU A 140 -17.66 -4.33 -1.32
N GLY A 141 -16.77 -3.95 -2.23
CA GLY A 141 -15.45 -4.58 -2.41
C GLY A 141 -15.50 -6.05 -2.81
N GLY A 142 -14.35 -6.74 -2.85
CA GLY A 142 -14.28 -8.19 -3.08
C GLY A 142 -14.67 -8.63 -4.49
N LYS A 143 -14.60 -7.75 -5.49
CA LYS A 143 -15.13 -7.98 -6.84
C LYS A 143 -14.06 -8.45 -7.83
N MET A 144 -12.78 -8.21 -7.54
CA MET A 144 -11.69 -8.52 -8.48
C MET A 144 -11.11 -9.93 -8.38
N GLY A 145 -11.49 -10.70 -7.36
CA GLY A 145 -11.18 -12.13 -7.26
C GLY A 145 -10.87 -12.58 -5.83
N PRO A 146 -10.41 -13.84 -5.66
CA PRO A 146 -10.17 -14.41 -4.33
C PRO A 146 -9.21 -13.61 -3.45
N MET A 147 -8.24 -12.91 -4.06
CA MET A 147 -7.28 -12.06 -3.35
C MET A 147 -7.91 -10.77 -2.80
N SER A 148 -9.11 -10.41 -3.24
CA SER A 148 -9.90 -9.29 -2.71
C SER A 148 -10.82 -9.72 -1.56
N GLY A 149 -10.93 -11.02 -1.30
CA GLY A 149 -11.92 -11.57 -0.36
C GLY A 149 -13.34 -11.50 -0.92
N ASP A 150 -14.29 -11.92 -0.08
CA ASP A 150 -15.71 -11.87 -0.44
C ASP A 150 -16.24 -10.43 -0.33
N PRO A 151 -17.13 -9.99 -1.25
CA PRO A 151 -17.84 -8.74 -1.07
C PRO A 151 -18.64 -8.72 0.23
N LEU A 152 -18.69 -7.57 0.90
CA LEU A 152 -19.44 -7.39 2.13
C LEU A 152 -20.82 -6.79 1.84
N ASP A 153 -21.87 -7.42 2.35
CA ASP A 153 -23.21 -6.85 2.36
C ASP A 153 -23.37 -5.99 3.63
N LEU A 154 -23.51 -4.68 3.44
CA LEU A 154 -23.45 -3.68 4.52
C LEU A 154 -24.67 -2.77 4.47
N ASN A 155 -25.24 -2.48 5.64
CA ASN A 155 -26.14 -1.35 5.83
C ASN A 155 -25.27 -0.12 6.14
N VAL A 156 -25.31 0.90 5.28
CA VAL A 156 -24.44 2.07 5.38
C VAL A 156 -25.23 3.36 5.27
N LYS A 157 -24.71 4.41 5.90
CA LYS A 157 -25.16 5.78 5.68
C LYS A 157 -24.18 6.52 4.77
N VAL A 158 -24.68 7.15 3.71
CA VAL A 158 -23.85 8.05 2.89
C VAL A 158 -23.63 9.34 3.67
N THR A 159 -22.40 9.63 4.08
CA THR A 159 -22.07 10.82 4.88
C THR A 159 -21.52 11.97 4.05
N ALA A 160 -20.87 11.67 2.93
CA ALA A 160 -20.35 12.68 1.99
C ALA A 160 -20.20 12.11 0.59
N ILE A 161 -20.24 13.00 -0.40
CA ILE A 161 -20.00 12.73 -1.82
C ILE A 161 -19.08 13.84 -2.33
N ALA A 162 -18.08 13.48 -3.13
CA ALA A 162 -17.21 14.40 -3.84
C ALA A 162 -17.01 13.92 -5.28
N GLU A 163 -17.42 14.73 -6.24
CA GLU A 163 -17.17 14.50 -7.67
C GLU A 163 -15.74 14.88 -8.03
N ASP A 164 -15.10 14.10 -8.91
CA ASP A 164 -13.74 14.37 -9.40
C ASP A 164 -12.71 14.70 -8.28
N MET A 165 -12.81 14.00 -7.16
CA MET A 165 -11.96 14.22 -5.99
C MET A 165 -10.48 14.02 -6.33
N TYR A 166 -9.61 14.78 -5.68
CA TYR A 166 -8.16 14.62 -5.71
C TYR A 166 -7.61 14.55 -4.28
N GLN A 167 -6.37 14.10 -4.14
CA GLN A 167 -5.57 14.18 -2.93
C GLN A 167 -4.20 14.78 -3.26
N GLU A 168 -3.55 15.43 -2.30
CA GLU A 168 -2.22 16.01 -2.48
C GLU A 168 -1.15 15.07 -1.92
N TRP A 169 -0.23 14.64 -2.77
CA TRP A 169 0.89 13.80 -2.34
C TRP A 169 2.15 14.65 -2.10
N PRO A 170 2.65 14.71 -0.84
CA PRO A 170 3.85 15.49 -0.52
C PRO A 170 5.06 15.04 -1.32
N GLN A 171 5.76 16.00 -1.92
CA GLN A 171 7.02 15.77 -2.63
C GLN A 171 8.20 16.18 -1.73
N GLN A 172 9.35 15.52 -1.88
CA GLN A 172 10.57 15.95 -1.19
C GLN A 172 11.04 17.33 -1.68
N GLN A 173 10.81 17.64 -2.96
CA GLN A 173 11.13 18.92 -3.58
C GLN A 173 9.97 19.34 -4.49
N GLY A 174 9.59 20.62 -4.44
CA GLY A 174 8.49 21.18 -5.23
C GLY A 174 7.13 21.11 -4.54
N ASP A 175 6.11 21.55 -5.26
CA ASP A 175 4.72 21.58 -4.78
C ASP A 175 4.15 20.16 -4.66
N PRO A 176 3.17 19.93 -3.76
CA PRO A 176 2.47 18.65 -3.67
C PRO A 176 1.86 18.25 -5.02
N MET A 177 2.00 16.97 -5.37
CA MET A 177 1.43 16.45 -6.60
C MET A 177 -0.06 16.13 -6.40
N ARG A 178 -0.93 16.65 -7.28
CA ARG A 178 -2.36 16.35 -7.25
C ARG A 178 -2.63 14.99 -7.90
N ILE A 179 -3.18 14.06 -7.11
CA ILE A 179 -3.50 12.70 -7.54
C ILE A 179 -5.02 12.56 -7.64
N PRO A 180 -5.59 12.25 -8.81
CA PRO A 180 -7.03 12.08 -8.97
C PRO A 180 -7.52 10.78 -8.31
N CYS A 181 -8.58 10.89 -7.52
CA CYS A 181 -9.35 9.79 -6.92
C CYS A 181 -10.65 9.50 -7.69
N GLY A 182 -11.07 10.42 -8.58
CA GLY A 182 -12.37 10.36 -9.25
C GLY A 182 -13.52 10.59 -8.28
N ASP A 183 -14.75 10.30 -8.72
CA ASP A 183 -15.92 10.35 -7.85
C ASP A 183 -15.71 9.46 -6.64
N SER A 184 -15.92 10.03 -5.46
CA SER A 184 -15.62 9.41 -4.19
C SER A 184 -16.75 9.67 -3.20
N VAL A 185 -17.00 8.69 -2.33
CA VAL A 185 -18.03 8.78 -1.30
C VAL A 185 -17.48 8.32 0.04
N CYS A 186 -18.01 8.89 1.12
CA CYS A 186 -17.82 8.35 2.46
C CYS A 186 -19.09 7.61 2.88
N LEU A 187 -18.91 6.36 3.27
CA LEU A 187 -19.96 5.49 3.78
C LEU A 187 -19.67 5.21 5.24
N ASN A 188 -20.61 5.48 6.13
CA ASN A 188 -20.48 5.12 7.53
C ASN A 188 -21.18 3.78 7.81
N CYS A 189 -20.48 2.85 8.42
CA CYS A 189 -21.02 1.57 8.88
C CYS A 189 -20.53 1.32 10.31
N ASN A 190 -21.44 1.29 11.29
CA ASN A 190 -21.13 1.00 12.70
C ASN A 190 -19.95 1.82 13.27
N GLY A 191 -19.82 3.10 12.91
CA GLY A 191 -18.75 3.97 13.40
C GLY A 191 -17.45 3.93 12.59
N ILE A 192 -17.37 3.10 11.55
CA ILE A 192 -16.27 3.08 10.58
C ILE A 192 -16.63 3.96 9.39
N ASP A 193 -15.79 4.95 9.08
CA ASP A 193 -15.89 5.75 7.85
C ASP A 193 -15.10 5.07 6.73
N ILE A 194 -15.82 4.61 5.71
CA ILE A 194 -15.29 3.84 4.58
C ILE A 194 -15.23 4.76 3.38
N ILE A 195 -14.02 5.08 2.93
CA ILE A 195 -13.79 5.89 1.74
C ILE A 195 -13.78 4.98 0.52
N VAL A 196 -14.70 5.23 -0.41
CA VAL A 196 -14.86 4.47 -1.65
C VAL A 196 -14.66 5.37 -2.86
N SER A 197 -13.87 4.93 -3.83
CA SER A 197 -13.57 5.71 -5.04
C SER A 197 -13.89 4.96 -6.33
N SER A 198 -14.21 5.73 -7.37
CA SER A 198 -14.45 5.23 -8.73
C SER A 198 -13.15 5.00 -9.49
N LYS A 199 -12.10 5.76 -9.19
CA LYS A 199 -10.76 5.56 -9.75
C LYS A 199 -9.91 4.71 -8.81
N ARG A 200 -9.28 3.68 -9.39
CA ARG A 200 -8.34 2.82 -8.66
C ARG A 200 -7.08 3.62 -8.33
N GLY A 201 -6.72 3.66 -7.05
CA GLY A 201 -5.55 4.37 -6.55
C GLY A 201 -5.25 4.03 -5.10
N GLN A 202 -4.03 4.34 -4.65
CA GLN A 202 -3.61 4.17 -3.26
C GLN A 202 -3.77 5.50 -2.50
N PRO A 203 -4.06 5.48 -1.20
CA PRO A 203 -3.93 6.66 -0.35
C PRO A 203 -2.48 7.14 -0.30
N MET A 204 -2.34 8.46 -0.44
CA MET A 204 -1.09 9.21 -0.42
C MET A 204 -1.06 10.20 0.74
N SER A 205 -2.22 10.74 1.11
CA SER A 205 -2.37 11.72 2.20
C SER A 205 -3.71 11.56 2.93
N PRO A 206 -3.86 12.18 4.11
CA PRO A 206 -5.13 12.24 4.84
C PRO A 206 -6.28 12.90 4.07
N ASP A 207 -6.01 13.57 2.95
CA ASP A 207 -7.01 14.25 2.12
C ASP A 207 -8.11 13.32 1.63
N VAL A 208 -7.80 12.03 1.43
CA VAL A 208 -8.81 11.02 1.06
C VAL A 208 -9.94 10.93 2.09
N PHE A 209 -9.67 11.28 3.35
CA PHE A 209 -10.65 11.34 4.42
C PHE A 209 -11.21 12.77 4.59
N THR A 210 -10.33 13.76 4.71
CA THR A 210 -10.74 15.13 5.07
C THR A 210 -11.54 15.82 3.95
N ASN A 211 -11.29 15.51 2.68
CA ASN A 211 -12.10 16.01 1.56
C ASN A 211 -13.55 15.52 1.59
N LEU A 212 -13.82 14.45 2.34
CA LEU A 212 -15.15 13.90 2.59
C LEU A 212 -15.66 14.21 4.00
N GLY A 213 -15.07 15.21 4.67
CA GLY A 213 -15.51 15.70 5.98
C GLY A 213 -15.14 14.81 7.16
N VAL A 214 -14.34 13.77 6.96
CA VAL A 214 -13.88 12.91 8.07
C VAL A 214 -12.75 13.60 8.80
N ASN A 215 -12.95 13.88 10.09
CA ASN A 215 -11.88 14.41 10.94
C ASN A 215 -10.95 13.28 11.40
N VAL A 216 -9.86 13.09 10.67
CA VAL A 216 -8.84 12.07 10.92
C VAL A 216 -8.21 12.14 12.31
N LYS A 217 -8.11 13.32 12.92
CA LYS A 217 -7.54 13.49 14.26
C LYS A 217 -8.43 12.96 15.39
N ASN A 218 -9.72 12.81 15.11
CA ASN A 218 -10.67 12.27 16.08
C ASN A 218 -10.82 10.75 15.97
N LYS A 219 -10.20 10.13 14.96
CA LYS A 219 -10.22 8.69 14.76
C LYS A 219 -9.20 8.02 15.65
N HIS A 220 -9.53 6.82 16.11
CA HIS A 220 -8.60 5.97 16.82
C HIS A 220 -7.75 5.15 15.84
N ILE A 221 -8.36 4.64 14.77
CA ILE A 221 -7.68 3.82 13.75
C ILE A 221 -7.95 4.40 12.37
N LEU A 222 -6.90 4.53 11.55
CA LEU A 222 -6.99 4.82 10.12
C LEU A 222 -6.29 3.72 9.35
N VAL A 223 -7.04 2.94 8.58
CA VAL A 223 -6.50 1.92 7.68
C VAL A 223 -6.28 2.53 6.30
N VAL A 224 -5.09 2.35 5.75
CA VAL A 224 -4.73 2.80 4.40
C VAL A 224 -4.22 1.64 3.54
N LYS A 225 -4.79 1.47 2.35
CA LYS A 225 -4.37 0.48 1.34
C LYS A 225 -3.17 0.99 0.54
N SER A 226 -2.00 1.05 1.19
CA SER A 226 -0.77 1.64 0.64
C SER A 226 0.46 0.98 1.23
N SER A 227 1.52 0.84 0.44
CA SER A 227 2.74 0.15 0.88
C SER A 227 3.77 1.06 1.57
N GLN A 228 3.92 2.30 1.09
CA GLN A 228 4.90 3.27 1.61
C GLN A 228 4.55 4.73 1.30
N HIS A 229 3.96 5.01 0.14
CA HIS A 229 3.73 6.39 -0.32
C HIS A 229 2.82 7.22 0.60
N PHE A 230 1.95 6.57 1.39
CA PHE A 230 1.14 7.22 2.42
C PHE A 230 1.98 7.84 3.55
N TYR A 231 3.17 7.30 3.82
CA TYR A 231 3.93 7.59 5.04
C TYR A 231 4.19 9.09 5.22
N ALA A 232 4.61 9.77 4.15
CA ALA A 232 4.90 11.21 4.20
C ALA A 232 3.68 12.06 4.58
N GLY A 233 2.48 11.67 4.13
CA GLY A 233 1.24 12.40 4.43
C GLY A 233 0.64 12.05 5.80
N PHE A 234 0.75 10.80 6.24
CA PHE A 234 0.10 10.31 7.46
C PHE A 234 0.98 10.34 8.71
N ALA A 235 2.31 10.21 8.58
CA ALA A 235 3.22 10.24 9.73
C ALA A 235 3.09 11.49 10.61
N PRO A 236 2.84 12.71 10.08
CA PRO A 236 2.66 13.90 10.91
C PRO A 236 1.42 13.88 11.81
N ILE A 237 0.43 13.03 11.52
CA ILE A 237 -0.82 12.94 12.30
C ILE A 237 -0.95 11.63 13.07
N ALA A 238 -0.11 10.64 12.78
CA ALA A 238 -0.18 9.31 13.38
C ALA A 238 0.48 9.29 14.76
N SER A 239 -0.17 8.70 15.76
CA SER A 239 0.51 8.32 17.01
C SER A 239 1.49 7.18 16.77
N GLN A 240 1.10 6.26 15.89
CA GLN A 240 1.87 5.10 15.49
C GLN A 240 1.55 4.72 14.04
N ILE A 241 2.54 4.20 13.31
CA ILE A 241 2.35 3.54 12.02
C ILE A 241 2.62 2.05 12.16
N ILE A 242 1.67 1.22 11.70
CA ILE A 242 1.76 -0.24 11.70
C ILE A 242 1.70 -0.73 10.26
N TYR A 243 2.73 -1.44 9.81
CA TYR A 243 2.72 -2.11 8.52
C TYR A 243 2.17 -3.52 8.66
N MET A 244 1.06 -3.79 7.98
CA MET A 244 0.40 -5.09 8.01
C MET A 244 0.24 -5.66 6.60
N ALA A 245 -0.15 -6.94 6.55
CA ALA A 245 -0.50 -7.61 5.30
C ALA A 245 -1.71 -8.52 5.48
N ALA A 246 -2.81 -8.17 4.81
CA ALA A 246 -3.94 -9.05 4.64
C ALA A 246 -3.60 -10.12 3.58
N PRO A 247 -4.45 -11.13 3.36
CA PRO A 247 -4.46 -11.76 2.05
C PRO A 247 -4.73 -10.69 0.99
N GLY A 248 -3.94 -10.70 -0.10
CA GLY A 248 -4.02 -9.64 -1.11
C GLY A 248 -3.15 -9.91 -2.33
N ALA A 249 -3.49 -9.26 -3.45
CA ALA A 249 -2.85 -9.48 -4.74
C ALA A 249 -1.35 -9.10 -4.76
N VAL A 250 -0.92 -8.28 -3.80
CA VAL A 250 0.44 -7.75 -3.65
C VAL A 250 1.05 -8.35 -2.38
N ALA A 251 1.04 -9.68 -2.29
CA ALA A 251 1.50 -10.42 -1.12
C ALA A 251 2.97 -10.07 -0.78
N PRO A 252 3.27 -9.64 0.46
CA PRO A 252 4.63 -9.25 0.83
C PRO A 252 5.54 -10.44 1.15
N ARG A 253 4.96 -11.63 1.39
CA ARG A 253 5.70 -12.89 1.48
C ARG A 253 5.84 -13.49 0.09
N TYR A 254 6.93 -13.14 -0.58
CA TYR A 254 7.15 -13.51 -1.99
C TYR A 254 7.23 -15.03 -2.21
N THR A 255 7.67 -15.79 -1.21
CA THR A 255 7.73 -17.26 -1.26
C THR A 255 6.35 -17.93 -1.38
N GLU A 256 5.28 -17.22 -1.03
CA GLU A 256 3.89 -17.71 -1.14
C GLU A 256 3.29 -17.46 -2.54
N ILE A 257 3.95 -16.66 -3.37
CA ILE A 257 3.48 -16.34 -4.71
C ILE A 257 3.77 -17.53 -5.64
N PRO A 258 2.77 -18.06 -6.38
CA PRO A 258 2.94 -19.21 -7.27
C PRO A 258 3.57 -18.79 -8.61
N PHE A 259 4.81 -18.29 -8.58
CA PHE A 259 5.56 -17.93 -9.78
C PHE A 259 5.73 -19.12 -10.73
N LYS A 260 5.64 -18.86 -12.04
CA LYS A 260 5.82 -19.89 -13.09
C LYS A 260 7.05 -19.65 -13.94
N ARG A 261 7.53 -18.40 -14.00
CA ARG A 261 8.58 -17.94 -14.91
C ARG A 261 9.80 -17.38 -14.18
N VAL A 262 9.65 -16.97 -12.92
CA VAL A 262 10.76 -16.46 -12.11
C VAL A 262 11.74 -17.58 -11.82
N ASP A 263 13.03 -17.32 -12.00
CA ASP A 263 14.09 -18.20 -11.50
C ASP A 263 14.13 -18.16 -9.97
N LEU A 264 13.82 -19.26 -9.29
CA LEU A 264 13.79 -19.31 -7.82
C LEU A 264 15.16 -19.59 -7.19
N HIS A 265 16.24 -19.69 -7.96
CA HIS A 265 17.59 -19.83 -7.43
C HIS A 265 18.16 -18.49 -6.91
N LYS A 266 17.48 -17.91 -5.91
CA LYS A 266 17.83 -16.64 -5.25
C LYS A 266 17.15 -16.53 -3.89
N TYR A 267 17.65 -15.63 -3.05
CA TYR A 267 16.97 -15.25 -1.80
C TYR A 267 15.59 -14.63 -2.11
N PRO A 268 14.51 -14.94 -1.36
CA PRO A 268 14.47 -15.78 -0.15
C PRO A 268 14.24 -17.29 -0.35
N TRP A 269 14.13 -17.80 -1.59
CA TRP A 269 13.93 -19.25 -1.83
C TRP A 269 15.21 -20.07 -1.59
N VAL A 270 16.37 -19.47 -1.83
CA VAL A 270 17.69 -20.02 -1.53
C VAL A 270 18.42 -19.03 -0.63
N GLU A 271 18.79 -19.48 0.58
CA GLU A 271 19.35 -18.60 1.63
C GLU A 271 20.66 -17.91 1.20
N ASP A 272 21.51 -18.64 0.49
CA ASP A 272 22.73 -18.11 -0.13
C ASP A 272 22.92 -18.76 -1.53
N PRO A 273 22.52 -18.08 -2.61
CA PRO A 273 22.70 -18.58 -3.97
C PRO A 273 24.14 -18.45 -4.48
N PHE A 274 25.06 -17.86 -3.69
CA PHE A 274 26.46 -17.66 -4.06
C PHE A 274 27.44 -18.57 -3.33
N ALA A 275 26.94 -19.45 -2.45
CA ALA A 275 27.73 -20.42 -1.67
C ALA A 275 28.26 -21.59 -2.50
#